data_AF-A0A8X6SHP5-F1
#
_entry.id   AF-A0A8X6SHP5-F1
#
_cell.length_a   1.000
_cell.length_b   1.000
_cell.length_c   1.000
_cell.angle_alpha   90.00
_cell.angle_beta   90.00
_cell.angle_gamma   90.00
#
_symmetry.space_group_name_H-M   'P 1'
#
loop_
_entity.id
_entity.type
_entity.pdbx_description
1 polymer ?
#
loop_
_entity_poly.entity_id
_entity_poly.type
_entity_poly.pdbx_seq_one_letter_code
_entity_poly.pdbx_strand_id
1 'polypeptide(L)'
;MPGKRARRHFSQLSEFERSLIIGMKTAGWSTRRVTGQVDRSECAVRNCWEQWTREEWYHARSMWNVTYWQKVVFSDESRLVLGADDNRVRVWRHPSELYNPPVLRHTARTAGVMVWGSLPMIASPL
;
A
#
# COMPACT_ATOMS: atom_id res chain seq x y z
N MET A 1 19.58 18.33 -2.96
CA MET A 1 18.92 17.82 -1.72
C MET A 1 17.47 17.51 -2.05
N PRO A 2 16.94 16.29 -1.82
CA PRO A 2 15.52 16.05 -2.06
C PRO A 2 14.72 16.69 -0.93
N GLY A 3 13.85 17.64 -1.28
CA GLY A 3 13.02 18.37 -0.33
C GLY A 3 12.18 17.40 0.50
N LYS A 4 12.28 17.53 1.83
CA LYS A 4 11.40 16.84 2.77
C LYS A 4 9.98 17.28 2.44
N ARG A 5 9.22 16.41 1.77
CA ARG A 5 7.80 16.63 1.49
C ARG A 5 7.09 16.64 2.83
N ALA A 6 6.86 17.83 3.38
CA ALA A 6 6.06 18.01 4.58
C ALA A 6 4.73 17.28 4.36
N ARG A 7 4.44 16.25 5.18
CA ARG A 7 3.13 15.63 5.17
C ARG A 7 2.15 16.74 5.46
N ARG A 8 1.32 17.07 4.48
CA ARG A 8 0.24 18.03 4.65
C ARG A 8 -0.59 17.54 5.83
N HIS A 9 -0.69 18.36 6.86
CA HIS A 9 -1.57 18.11 7.98
C HIS A 9 -3.00 18.26 7.44
N PHE A 10 -3.57 17.16 6.96
CA PHE A 10 -4.97 17.14 6.56
C PHE A 10 -5.78 17.47 7.81
N SER A 11 -6.52 18.57 7.78
CA SER A 11 -7.58 18.83 8.74
C SER A 11 -8.47 17.58 8.79
N GLN A 12 -8.55 16.97 9.96
CA GLN A 12 -9.35 15.76 10.16
C GLN A 12 -10.81 16.10 9.82
N LEU A 13 -11.40 15.38 8.85
CA LEU A 13 -12.80 15.56 8.46
C LEU A 13 -13.70 15.34 9.68
N SER A 14 -14.70 16.19 9.85
CA SER A 14 -15.72 16.02 10.89
C SER A 14 -16.56 14.78 10.62
N GLU A 15 -17.23 14.24 11.65
CA GLU A 15 -18.12 13.09 11.49
C GLU A 15 -19.26 13.39 10.51
N PHE A 16 -19.81 14.61 10.57
CA PHE A 16 -20.80 15.09 9.62
C PHE A 16 -20.26 15.10 8.18
N GLU A 17 -19.06 15.65 7.96
CA GLU A 17 -18.44 15.69 6.63
C GLU A 17 -18.19 14.31 6.06
N ARG A 18 -17.74 13.35 6.90
CA ARG A 18 -17.54 11.96 6.50
C ARG A 18 -18.86 11.33 6.07
N SER A 19 -19.89 11.45 6.90
CA SER A 19 -21.23 10.92 6.61
C SER A 19 -21.82 11.52 5.33
N LEU A 20 -21.66 12.82 5.13
CA LEU A 20 -22.11 13.52 3.94
C LEU A 20 -21.36 13.06 2.67
N ILE A 21 -20.03 12.89 2.76
CA ILE A 21 -19.22 12.33 1.66
C ILE A 21 -19.69 10.91 1.34
N ILE A 22 -19.85 10.05 2.34
CA ILE A 22 -20.28 8.66 2.17
C ILE A 22 -21.66 8.62 1.50
N GLY A 23 -22.64 9.39 2.00
CA GLY A 23 -23.99 9.43 1.46
C GLY A 23 -24.05 9.89 0.00
N MET A 24 -23.27 10.91 -0.38
CA MET A 24 -23.19 11.32 -1.78
C MET A 24 -22.52 10.26 -2.66
N LYS A 25 -21.46 9.62 -2.17
CA LYS A 25 -20.73 8.59 -2.90
C LYS A 25 -21.56 7.32 -3.08
N THR A 26 -22.33 6.89 -2.08
CA THR A 26 -23.28 5.77 -2.21
C THR A 26 -24.42 6.09 -3.16
N ALA A 27 -24.85 7.35 -3.25
CA ALA A 27 -25.81 7.83 -4.26
C ALA A 27 -25.23 7.93 -5.69
N GLY A 28 -24.00 7.46 -5.92
CA GLY A 28 -23.37 7.40 -7.25
C GLY A 28 -22.71 8.70 -7.71
N TRP A 29 -22.48 9.66 -6.82
CA TRP A 29 -21.86 10.93 -7.21
C TRP A 29 -20.37 10.78 -7.53
N SER A 30 -19.92 11.53 -8.55
CA SER A 30 -18.50 11.62 -8.89
C SER A 30 -17.73 12.40 -7.82
N THR A 31 -16.46 12.05 -7.61
CA THR A 31 -15.62 12.71 -6.59
C THR A 31 -15.53 14.22 -6.82
N ARG A 32 -15.42 14.66 -8.09
CA ARG A 32 -15.44 16.09 -8.47
C ARG A 32 -16.73 16.81 -8.05
N ARG A 33 -17.89 16.16 -8.17
CA ARG A 33 -19.17 16.76 -7.75
C ARG A 33 -19.25 16.84 -6.23
N VAL A 34 -18.78 15.81 -5.52
CA VAL A 34 -18.73 15.79 -4.06
C VAL A 34 -17.82 16.91 -3.52
N THR A 35 -16.62 17.10 -4.08
CA THR A 35 -15.70 18.16 -3.64
C THR A 35 -16.30 19.56 -3.76
N GLY A 36 -17.11 19.80 -4.79
CA GLY A 36 -17.83 21.06 -4.96
C GLY A 36 -18.91 21.31 -3.91
N GLN A 37 -19.41 20.25 -3.26
CA GLN A 37 -20.46 20.33 -2.25
C GLN A 37 -19.91 20.44 -0.82
N VAL A 38 -18.84 19.72 -0.50
CA VAL A 38 -18.26 19.69 0.87
C VAL A 38 -17.13 20.68 1.08
N ASP A 39 -16.70 21.42 0.06
CA ASP A 39 -15.54 22.33 0.11
C ASP A 39 -14.30 21.65 0.72
N ARG A 40 -14.00 20.45 0.21
CA ARG A 40 -12.86 19.62 0.61
C ARG A 40 -12.08 19.19 -0.61
N SER A 41 -10.78 18.97 -0.43
CA SER A 41 -9.93 18.48 -1.52
C SER A 41 -10.38 17.10 -2.03
N GLU A 42 -10.16 16.85 -3.32
CA GLU A 42 -10.44 15.55 -3.93
C GLU A 42 -9.73 14.39 -3.21
N CYS A 43 -8.51 14.63 -2.72
CA CYS A 43 -7.76 13.65 -1.93
C CYS A 43 -8.47 13.31 -0.61
N ALA A 44 -9.05 14.29 0.09
CA ALA A 44 -9.78 14.06 1.33
C ALA A 44 -11.06 13.25 1.07
N VAL A 45 -11.81 13.56 0.01
CA VAL A 45 -13.00 12.81 -0.40
C VAL A 45 -12.64 11.38 -0.79
N ARG A 46 -11.59 11.19 -1.60
CA ARG A 46 -11.11 9.87 -2.03
C ARG A 46 -10.66 9.03 -0.84
N ASN A 47 -9.83 9.58 0.03
CA ASN A 47 -9.34 8.85 1.21
C ASN A 47 -10.51 8.48 2.15
N CYS A 48 -11.47 9.39 2.37
CA CYS A 48 -12.67 9.09 3.17
C CYS A 48 -13.47 7.93 2.57
N TRP A 49 -13.69 7.94 1.26
CA TRP A 49 -14.41 6.88 0.56
C TRP A 49 -13.67 5.53 0.59
N GLU A 50 -12.37 5.54 0.33
CA GLU A 50 -11.51 4.35 0.39
C GLU A 50 -11.49 3.76 1.81
N GLN A 51 -11.39 4.61 2.83
CA GLN A 51 -11.42 4.19 4.22
C GLN A 51 -12.77 3.54 4.57
N TRP A 52 -13.89 4.20 4.26
CA TRP A 52 -15.22 3.66 4.51
C TRP A 52 -15.43 2.32 3.79
N THR A 53 -14.98 2.21 2.53
CA THR A 53 -15.10 0.96 1.75
C THR A 53 -14.31 -0.19 2.41
N ARG A 54 -13.13 0.09 2.97
CA ARG A 54 -12.33 -0.90 3.71
C ARG A 54 -13.00 -1.31 5.01
N GLU A 55 -13.52 -0.34 5.75
CA GLU A 55 -14.25 -0.57 7.01
C GLU A 55 -15.49 -1.42 6.76
N GLU A 56 -16.29 -1.09 5.75
CA GLU A 56 -17.46 -1.86 5.33
C GLU A 56 -17.09 -3.29 4.94
N TRP A 57 -16.02 -3.46 4.15
CA TRP A 57 -15.53 -4.79 3.76
C TRP A 57 -15.11 -5.64 4.97
N TYR A 58 -14.43 -5.01 5.94
CA TYR A 58 -14.03 -5.63 7.19
C TYR A 58 -15.24 -6.01 8.05
N HIS A 59 -16.17 -5.07 8.28
CA HIS A 59 -17.35 -5.33 9.09
C HIS A 59 -18.21 -6.45 8.50
N ALA A 60 -18.44 -6.44 7.19
CA ALA A 60 -19.20 -7.49 6.49
C ALA A 60 -18.57 -8.89 6.60
N ARG A 61 -17.27 -8.99 6.91
CA ARG A 61 -16.51 -10.25 6.98
C ARG A 61 -15.97 -10.57 8.37
N SER A 62 -16.18 -9.68 9.34
CA SER A 62 -15.67 -9.82 10.71
C SER A 62 -16.18 -11.08 11.43
N MET A 63 -17.38 -11.55 11.08
CA MET A 63 -18.00 -12.75 11.66
C MET A 63 -17.84 -14.00 10.79
N TRP A 64 -17.03 -13.96 9.73
CA TRP A 64 -16.81 -15.12 8.88
C TRP A 64 -16.03 -16.21 9.66
N ASN A 65 -16.59 -17.41 9.65
CA ASN A 65 -15.92 -18.59 10.18
C ASN A 65 -14.90 -19.17 9.19
N VAL A 66 -14.13 -20.17 9.63
CA VAL A 66 -13.08 -20.81 8.82
C VAL A 66 -13.62 -21.38 7.51
N THR A 67 -14.85 -21.90 7.48
CA THR A 67 -15.41 -22.52 6.26
C THR A 67 -15.76 -21.49 5.19
N TYR A 68 -16.13 -20.26 5.57
CA TYR A 68 -16.28 -19.15 4.62
C TYR A 68 -14.92 -18.68 4.10
N TRP A 69 -13.91 -18.57 4.97
CA TRP A 69 -12.56 -18.18 4.55
C TRP A 69 -11.88 -19.21 3.65
N GLN A 70 -12.15 -20.51 3.82
CA GLN A 70 -11.67 -21.58 2.95
C GLN A 70 -12.18 -21.47 1.50
N LYS A 71 -13.28 -20.74 1.26
CA LYS A 71 -13.78 -20.48 -0.10
C LYS A 71 -13.04 -19.34 -0.80
N VAL A 72 -12.20 -18.59 -0.08
CA VAL A 72 -11.44 -17.47 -0.63
C VAL A 72 -10.06 -17.94 -1.07
N VAL A 73 -9.70 -17.62 -2.30
CA VAL A 73 -8.34 -17.74 -2.80
C VAL A 73 -7.74 -16.33 -2.84
N PHE A 74 -6.67 -16.11 -2.09
CA PHE A 74 -5.92 -14.85 -2.14
C PHE A 74 -4.98 -14.88 -3.33
N SER A 75 -4.78 -13.75 -4.00
CA SER A 75 -3.81 -13.61 -5.08
C SER A 75 -3.21 -12.22 -5.06
N ASP A 76 -1.93 -12.12 -5.39
CA ASP A 76 -1.23 -10.84 -5.47
C ASP A 76 -0.08 -10.93 -6.48
N GLU A 77 0.42 -9.76 -6.89
CA GLU A 77 1.62 -9.63 -7.71
C GLU A 77 2.72 -8.95 -6.89
N SER A 78 3.81 -9.67 -6.69
CA SER A 78 4.94 -9.22 -5.88
C SER A 78 6.23 -9.17 -6.69
N ARG A 79 7.03 -8.12 -6.49
CA ARG A 79 8.34 -7.97 -7.13
C ARG A 79 9.45 -8.55 -6.25
N LEU A 80 10.08 -9.63 -6.68
CA LEU A 80 11.29 -10.18 -6.07
C LEU A 80 12.53 -9.50 -6.68
N VAL A 81 13.31 -8.82 -5.84
CA VAL A 81 14.49 -8.08 -6.30
C VAL A 81 15.70 -9.00 -6.30
N LEU A 82 16.35 -9.23 -7.45
CA LEU A 82 17.45 -10.19 -7.62
C LEU A 82 18.83 -9.63 -7.24
N GLY A 83 18.88 -8.39 -6.78
CA GLY A 83 20.05 -7.75 -6.20
C GLY A 83 19.57 -6.76 -5.15
N ALA A 84 19.67 -7.12 -3.88
CA ALA A 84 19.50 -6.12 -2.86
C ALA A 84 20.60 -5.09 -3.09
N ASP A 85 20.24 -3.91 -3.59
CA ASP A 85 21.02 -2.73 -3.26
C ASP A 85 20.62 -2.41 -1.82
N ASP A 86 21.02 -3.29 -0.89
CA ASP A 86 20.92 -3.06 0.56
C ASP A 86 21.89 -1.94 0.98
N ASN A 87 22.49 -1.24 0.00
CA ASN A 87 23.56 -0.27 0.12
C ASN A 87 24.80 -0.85 0.83
N ARG A 88 24.89 -2.18 0.96
CA ARG A 88 26.04 -2.84 1.57
C ARG A 88 26.97 -3.30 0.47
N VAL A 89 28.15 -2.68 0.43
CA VAL A 89 29.24 -3.12 -0.42
C VAL A 89 29.69 -4.51 0.06
N ARG A 90 29.36 -5.57 -0.69
CA ARG A 90 29.92 -6.91 -0.43
C ARG A 90 31.20 -7.05 -1.23
N VAL A 91 32.33 -7.08 -0.53
CA VAL A 91 33.65 -7.23 -1.14
C VAL A 91 34.20 -8.60 -0.79
N TRP A 92 34.50 -9.42 -1.80
CA TRP A 92 35.40 -10.55 -1.63
C TRP A 92 36.80 -10.07 -1.99
N ARG A 93 37.76 -10.10 -1.06
CA ARG A 93 39.15 -9.67 -1.31
C ARG A 93 40.15 -10.72 -0.86
N HIS A 94 41.26 -10.77 -1.59
CA HIS A 94 42.51 -11.34 -1.13
C HIS A 94 43.09 -10.42 -0.02
N PRO A 95 43.77 -10.95 1.02
CA PRO A 95 44.16 -10.18 2.22
C PRO A 95 44.94 -8.87 2.00
N SER A 96 45.52 -8.66 0.82
CA SER A 96 46.42 -7.54 0.49
C SER A 96 45.74 -6.28 -0.07
N GLU A 97 44.43 -6.29 -0.35
CA GLU A 97 43.77 -5.19 -1.09
C GLU A 97 42.79 -4.35 -0.23
N LEU A 98 43.07 -4.16 1.06
CA LEU A 98 42.07 -3.64 2.01
C LEU A 98 41.68 -2.15 1.88
N TYR A 99 42.29 -1.32 1.02
CA TYR A 99 41.96 0.11 0.95
C TYR A 99 42.06 0.71 -0.48
N ASN A 100 40.92 0.80 -1.19
CA ASN A 100 40.76 1.69 -2.35
C ASN A 100 39.35 2.36 -2.32
N PRO A 101 39.24 3.69 -2.10
CA PRO A 101 37.97 4.36 -1.78
C PRO A 101 36.90 4.66 -2.86
N PRO A 102 37.15 4.76 -4.20
CA PRO A 102 36.18 5.41 -5.09
C PRO A 102 35.30 4.51 -5.98
N VAL A 103 35.44 3.18 -5.94
CA VAL A 103 34.72 2.28 -6.87
C VAL A 103 33.68 1.46 -6.11
N LEU A 104 32.45 1.46 -6.64
CA LEU A 104 31.25 0.69 -6.22
C LEU A 104 30.25 1.40 -5.31
N ARG A 105 29.70 2.52 -5.78
CA ARG A 105 28.29 2.83 -5.52
C ARG A 105 27.44 2.29 -6.67
N HIS A 106 26.68 1.22 -6.43
CA HIS A 106 25.64 0.81 -7.37
C HIS A 106 24.61 1.95 -7.44
N THR A 107 24.45 2.54 -8.62
CA THR A 107 23.40 3.53 -8.94
C THR A 107 22.43 2.98 -10.00
N ALA A 108 22.58 1.70 -10.35
CA ALA A 108 21.77 1.03 -11.35
C ALA A 108 20.47 0.49 -10.76
N ARG A 109 19.36 0.59 -11.53
CA ARG A 109 18.10 -0.08 -11.21
C ARG A 109 18.37 -1.56 -11.00
N THR A 110 18.06 -2.09 -9.82
CA THR A 110 18.16 -3.53 -9.64
C THR A 110 17.12 -4.25 -10.49
N ALA A 111 17.59 -5.23 -11.27
CA ALA A 111 16.75 -6.26 -11.85
C ALA A 111 15.88 -6.92 -10.78
N GLY A 112 14.62 -7.15 -11.11
CA GLY A 112 13.68 -7.84 -10.24
C GLY A 112 12.68 -8.59 -11.09
N VAL A 113 12.24 -9.73 -10.57
CA VAL A 113 11.25 -10.61 -11.19
C VAL A 113 9.89 -10.27 -10.62
N MET A 114 8.91 -9.99 -11.47
CA MET A 114 7.51 -9.91 -11.06
C MET A 114 6.97 -11.34 -10.97
N VAL A 115 6.42 -11.69 -9.82
CA VAL A 115 5.82 -12.99 -9.58
C VAL A 115 4.36 -12.77 -9.22
N TRP A 116 3.49 -13.43 -9.96
CA TRP A 116 2.10 -13.57 -9.59
C TRP A 116 1.90 -14.90 -8.86
N GLY A 117 1.10 -14.89 -7.79
CA GLY A 117 0.81 -16.09 -7.04
C GLY A 117 -0.57 -16.03 -6.40
N SER A 118 -1.09 -17.22 -6.08
CA SER A 118 -2.35 -17.36 -5.36
C SER A 118 -2.25 -18.43 -4.28
N LEU A 119 -2.82 -18.16 -3.10
CA LEU A 119 -2.81 -19.05 -1.95
C LEU A 119 -4.22 -19.14 -1.34
N PRO A 120 -4.77 -20.36 -1.18
CA PRO A 120 -6.00 -20.58 -0.42
C PRO A 120 -5.70 -20.55 1.09
N MET A 121 -6.73 -20.33 1.91
CA MET A 121 -6.59 -20.58 3.35
C MET A 121 -6.55 -22.10 3.61
N ILE A 122 -5.46 -22.57 4.22
CA ILE A 122 -5.33 -23.96 4.66
C ILE A 122 -5.65 -24.00 6.16
N ALA A 123 -6.75 -24.65 6.54
CA ALA A 123 -7.02 -24.95 7.94
C ALA A 123 -6.34 -26.29 8.29
N SER A 124 -5.58 -26.33 9.38
CA SER A 124 -5.03 -27.59 9.89
C SER A 124 -6.17 -28.52 10.33
N PRO A 125 -6.19 -29.80 9.91
CA PRO A 125 -7.05 -30.77 10.56
C PRO A 125 -6.54 -30.97 12.00
N LEU A 126 -7.44 -30.82 12.97
CA LEU A 126 -7.21 -31.17 14.37
C LEU A 126 -7.11 -32.69 14.53
#